data_AF-W5XXY0-F1
#
_entry.id   AF-W5XXY0-F1
#
_cell.length_a   1.000
_cell.length_b   1.000
_cell.length_c   1.000
_cell.angle_alpha   90.00
_cell.angle_beta   90.00
_cell.angle_gamma   90.00
#
_symmetry.space_group_name_H-M   'P 1'
#
loop_
_entity.id
_entity.type
_entity.pdbx_description
1 polymer ?
#
loop_
_entity_poly.entity_id
_entity_poly.type
_entity_poly.pdbx_seq_one_letter_code
_entity_poly.pdbx_strand_id
1 'polypeptide(L)'
;MSASTSTSTPWSPRSNKARFDAKAPQAPATVTPITAHDPASADELPIAGIMPFSATDWPGKLTVTVFTQGCPLACVYCHNAQLQEFRAGSEKFSEALALLRERKGLYDGLVISGGEPTASPHLPAAIAAAHAEGLAVGLHTCGYQPRRITALLRSPETTPDWVGFDAKALPEHFPAVTGGTLRMAGGNWESLRLLSEAGVDMQVRTTLWPGSVIERHLDELRERVADLGHELVVQYARGVDREGRYAS
;
A
#
# COMPACT_ATOMS: atom_id res chain seq x y z
N MET A 1 4.19 -22.79 -89.58
CA MET A 1 4.89 -21.50 -89.70
C MET A 1 4.53 -20.69 -88.47
N SER A 2 5.39 -20.25 -87.56
CA SER A 2 6.83 -20.38 -87.32
C SER A 2 7.02 -20.07 -85.83
N ALA A 3 7.97 -20.71 -85.16
CA ALA A 3 8.33 -20.41 -83.78
C ALA A 3 9.02 -19.04 -83.67
N SER A 4 8.79 -18.31 -82.58
CA SER A 4 9.78 -17.39 -82.02
C SER A 4 9.76 -17.44 -80.50
N THR A 5 10.86 -17.95 -79.95
CA THR A 5 11.27 -17.87 -78.56
C THR A 5 11.70 -16.45 -78.21
N SER A 6 11.36 -15.96 -77.02
CA SER A 6 12.05 -14.83 -76.40
C SER A 6 12.10 -14.99 -74.89
N THR A 7 13.33 -14.95 -74.42
CA THR A 7 13.88 -15.16 -73.09
C THR A 7 13.47 -14.12 -72.05
N SER A 8 13.27 -14.59 -70.82
CA SER A 8 13.03 -13.83 -69.61
C SER A 8 14.26 -13.05 -69.13
N THR A 9 14.07 -11.77 -68.79
CA THR A 9 15.03 -10.96 -68.03
C THR A 9 14.61 -10.93 -66.55
N PRO A 10 15.49 -11.24 -65.57
CA PRO A 10 15.14 -11.17 -64.16
C PRO A 10 15.14 -9.73 -63.64
N TRP A 11 14.07 -9.39 -62.93
CA TRP A 11 13.88 -8.15 -62.17
C TRP A 11 14.87 -8.08 -60.99
N SER A 12 15.60 -6.97 -60.86
CA SER A 12 16.47 -6.69 -59.72
C SER A 12 15.74 -5.84 -58.65
N PRO A 13 15.80 -6.21 -57.37
CA PRO A 13 15.31 -5.36 -56.31
C PRO A 13 16.35 -4.32 -55.92
N ARG A 14 15.97 -3.04 -55.98
CA ARG A 14 16.78 -1.90 -55.49
C ARG A 14 16.94 -2.00 -53.97
N SER A 15 18.18 -2.01 -53.52
CA SER A 15 18.58 -1.95 -52.11
C SER A 15 18.23 -0.59 -51.50
N ASN A 16 17.33 -0.55 -50.52
CA ASN A 16 17.14 0.62 -49.68
C ASN A 16 17.90 0.41 -48.36
N LYS A 17 19.13 0.93 -48.28
CA LYS A 17 19.95 0.94 -47.06
C LYS A 17 19.51 2.10 -46.17
N ALA A 18 18.53 1.88 -45.31
CA ALA A 18 18.33 2.71 -44.13
C ALA A 18 19.26 2.18 -43.02
N ARG A 19 20.33 2.92 -42.72
CA ARG A 19 21.24 2.65 -41.61
C ARG A 19 20.51 2.97 -40.30
N PHE A 20 20.09 1.94 -39.57
CA PHE A 20 19.81 2.04 -38.15
C PHE A 20 21.10 1.70 -37.41
N ASP A 21 21.80 2.71 -36.91
CA ASP A 21 22.92 2.53 -36.00
C ASP A 21 22.38 1.99 -34.66
N ALA A 22 22.36 0.66 -34.53
CA ALA A 22 22.01 -0.02 -33.30
C ALA A 22 23.14 0.19 -32.28
N LYS A 23 22.97 1.16 -31.39
CA LYS A 23 23.84 1.36 -30.23
C LYS A 23 23.67 0.14 -29.30
N ALA A 24 24.77 -0.55 -29.00
CA ALA A 24 24.79 -1.71 -28.12
C ALA A 24 24.12 -1.39 -26.76
N PRO A 25 23.33 -2.32 -26.18
CA PRO A 25 22.71 -2.11 -24.88
C PRO A 25 23.79 -1.92 -23.82
N GLN A 26 23.71 -0.81 -23.10
CA GLN A 26 24.58 -0.54 -21.96
C GLN A 26 24.32 -1.58 -20.88
N ALA A 27 25.41 -2.09 -20.28
CA ALA A 27 25.35 -3.01 -19.15
C ALA A 27 24.43 -2.46 -18.05
N PRO A 28 23.66 -3.30 -17.35
CA PRO A 28 22.79 -2.84 -16.29
C PRO A 28 23.64 -2.11 -15.25
N ALA A 29 23.19 -0.91 -14.86
CA ALA A 29 23.80 -0.15 -13.78
C ALA A 29 23.92 -1.06 -12.55
N THR A 30 25.12 -1.13 -11.99
CA THR A 30 25.38 -1.82 -10.73
C THR A 30 24.39 -1.32 -9.69
N VAL A 31 23.48 -2.19 -9.28
CA VAL A 31 22.60 -1.93 -8.13
C VAL A 31 23.51 -1.88 -6.91
N THR A 32 23.70 -0.69 -6.36
CA THR A 32 24.38 -0.51 -5.08
C THR A 32 23.61 -1.31 -4.03
N PRO A 33 24.27 -2.16 -3.22
CA PRO A 33 23.58 -2.84 -2.14
C PRO A 33 23.06 -1.78 -1.17
N ILE A 34 21.79 -1.87 -0.78
CA ILE A 34 21.26 -1.09 0.35
C ILE A 34 21.95 -1.65 1.60
N THR A 35 23.06 -1.05 2.00
CA THR A 35 23.73 -1.35 3.26
C THR A 35 23.20 -0.43 4.35
N ALA A 36 22.83 -1.04 5.49
CA ALA A 36 22.50 -0.43 6.78
C ALA A 36 21.31 0.56 6.82
N HIS A 37 20.38 0.30 7.75
CA HIS A 37 19.21 1.12 8.04
C HIS A 37 19.63 2.52 8.52
N ASP A 38 19.75 3.45 7.59
CA ASP A 38 20.01 4.86 7.92
C ASP A 38 18.69 5.49 8.42
N PRO A 39 18.61 5.96 9.67
CA PRO A 39 17.44 6.69 10.17
C PRO A 39 17.11 7.93 9.32
N ALA A 40 18.08 8.50 8.58
CA ALA A 40 17.82 9.57 7.64
C ALA A 40 16.81 9.15 6.54
N SER A 41 16.81 7.88 6.13
CA SER A 41 15.85 7.35 5.14
C SER A 41 14.46 7.07 5.74
N ALA A 42 14.38 6.80 7.05
CA ALA A 42 13.11 6.66 7.77
C ALA A 42 12.44 8.03 7.99
N ASP A 43 13.23 9.09 8.23
CA ASP A 43 12.77 10.47 8.40
C ASP A 43 12.29 11.15 7.10
N GLU A 44 12.38 10.44 5.97
CA GLU A 44 11.74 10.78 4.70
C GLU A 44 10.31 10.21 4.59
N LEU A 45 9.89 9.34 5.50
CA LEU A 45 8.48 8.96 5.62
C LEU A 45 7.67 10.22 6.00
N PRO A 46 6.67 10.64 5.19
CA PRO A 46 6.02 11.92 5.41
C PRO A 46 5.01 11.79 6.56
N ILE A 47 5.42 12.04 7.80
CA ILE A 47 4.55 11.95 8.97
C ILE A 47 3.77 13.26 9.17
N ALA A 48 2.45 13.20 9.11
CA ALA A 48 1.54 14.33 9.37
C ALA A 48 1.21 14.52 10.85
N GLY A 49 1.47 13.51 11.68
CA GLY A 49 1.21 13.59 13.11
C GLY A 49 1.60 12.32 13.85
N ILE A 50 1.83 12.48 15.15
CA ILE A 50 2.18 11.41 16.07
C ILE A 50 1.14 11.40 17.19
N MET A 51 0.46 10.28 17.36
CA MET A 51 -0.37 10.01 18.54
C MET A 51 0.50 9.28 19.57
N PRO A 52 0.85 9.96 20.69
CA PRO A 52 1.82 9.43 21.64
C PRO A 52 1.27 8.26 22.47
N PHE A 53 -0.01 7.92 22.35
CA PHE A 53 -0.62 6.78 23.03
C PHE A 53 -1.90 6.36 22.31
N SER A 54 -2.03 5.06 22.03
CA SER A 54 -3.24 4.43 21.55
C SER A 54 -3.40 3.05 22.21
N ALA A 55 -4.64 2.70 22.52
CA ALA A 55 -5.03 1.37 23.02
C ALA A 55 -5.94 0.62 22.04
N THR A 56 -6.15 1.19 20.84
CA THR A 56 -7.13 0.70 19.87
C THR A 56 -6.55 0.41 18.50
N ASP A 57 -5.36 0.94 18.19
CA ASP A 57 -4.77 0.79 16.85
C ASP A 57 -4.14 -0.58 16.63
N TRP A 58 -3.84 -1.33 17.70
CA TRP A 58 -3.41 -2.71 17.61
C TRP A 58 -4.10 -3.51 18.74
N PRO A 59 -4.95 -4.50 18.41
CA PRO A 59 -5.65 -5.30 19.39
C PRO A 59 -4.72 -5.89 20.46
N GLY A 60 -5.00 -5.60 21.73
CA GLY A 60 -4.25 -6.12 22.88
C GLY A 60 -2.88 -5.47 23.10
N LYS A 61 -2.58 -4.34 22.44
CA LYS A 61 -1.29 -3.64 22.51
C LYS A 61 -1.49 -2.16 22.81
N LEU A 62 -0.63 -1.60 23.65
CA LEU A 62 -0.49 -0.17 23.85
C LEU A 62 0.57 0.37 22.89
N THR A 63 0.21 1.34 22.06
CA THR A 63 1.08 1.77 20.95
C THR A 63 1.31 3.27 20.93
N VAL A 64 2.41 3.67 20.30
CA VAL A 64 2.50 4.98 19.65
C VAL A 64 2.03 4.79 18.21
N THR A 65 1.23 5.71 17.69
CA THR A 65 0.73 5.63 16.30
C THR A 65 1.22 6.84 15.52
N VAL A 66 1.84 6.61 14.36
CA VAL A 66 2.24 7.68 13.44
C VAL A 66 1.31 7.68 12.23
N PHE A 67 0.95 8.87 11.75
CA PHE A 67 0.06 9.03 10.61
C PHE A 67 0.82 9.60 9.42
N THR A 68 0.91 8.84 8.32
CA THR A 68 1.53 9.29 7.07
C THR A 68 0.63 10.28 6.33
N GLN A 69 1.22 11.28 5.69
CA GLN A 69 0.60 12.20 4.75
C GLN A 69 0.57 11.58 3.35
N GLY A 70 -0.54 11.78 2.64
CA GLY A 70 -0.79 11.28 1.29
C GLY A 70 -1.62 10.00 1.31
N CYS A 71 -2.70 9.99 0.53
CA CYS A 71 -3.51 8.81 0.28
C CYS A 71 -3.98 8.82 -1.19
N PRO A 72 -3.83 7.72 -1.94
CA PRO A 72 -4.31 7.65 -3.33
C PRO A 72 -5.84 7.47 -3.42
N LEU A 73 -6.53 7.33 -2.29
CA LEU A 73 -7.97 7.11 -2.22
C LEU A 73 -8.69 8.34 -1.68
N ALA A 74 -9.89 8.58 -2.19
CA ALA A 74 -10.85 9.59 -1.75
C ALA A 74 -12.08 8.90 -1.13
N CYS A 75 -11.86 8.12 -0.06
CA CYS A 75 -12.93 7.33 0.56
C CYS A 75 -14.07 8.22 1.03
N VAL A 76 -15.30 7.84 0.72
CA VAL A 76 -16.52 8.60 1.03
C VAL A 76 -16.62 8.91 2.53
N TYR A 77 -16.28 7.92 3.36
CA TYR A 77 -16.30 7.99 4.83
C TYR A 77 -14.93 8.33 5.46
N CYS A 78 -14.00 8.92 4.71
CA CYS A 78 -12.65 9.17 5.20
C CYS A 78 -12.68 10.08 6.45
N HIS A 79 -12.32 9.52 7.60
CA HIS A 79 -12.20 10.27 8.85
C HIS A 79 -11.03 11.28 8.82
N ASN A 80 -10.02 11.00 8.01
CA ASN A 80 -8.78 11.75 7.92
C ASN A 80 -8.59 12.38 6.53
N ALA A 81 -9.63 13.03 6.00
CA ALA A 81 -9.58 13.64 4.66
C ALA A 81 -8.40 14.62 4.49
N GLN A 82 -8.00 15.30 5.57
CA GLN A 82 -6.83 16.18 5.61
C GLN A 82 -5.49 15.48 5.29
N LEU A 83 -5.43 14.15 5.41
CA LEU A 83 -4.24 13.35 5.10
C LEU A 83 -4.16 12.90 3.63
N GLN A 84 -5.17 13.18 2.80
CA GLN A 84 -5.22 12.67 1.42
C GLN A 84 -4.23 13.36 0.49
N GLU A 85 -4.03 14.66 0.66
CA GLU A 85 -3.10 15.44 -0.17
C GLU A 85 -1.66 14.90 -0.04
N PHE A 86 -1.00 14.68 -1.18
CA PHE A 86 0.41 14.31 -1.21
C PHE A 86 1.28 15.56 -1.01
N ARG A 87 1.78 15.73 0.20
CA ARG A 87 2.70 16.79 0.60
C ARG A 87 3.68 16.28 1.65
N ALA A 88 4.67 17.09 2.01
CA ALA A 88 5.60 16.77 3.08
C ALA A 88 4.85 16.59 4.41
N GLY A 89 5.36 15.68 5.25
CA GLY A 89 4.95 15.59 6.65
C GLY A 89 5.41 16.80 7.47
N SER A 90 4.81 17.00 8.63
CA SER A 90 5.20 18.01 9.62
C SER A 90 6.10 17.47 10.72
N GLU A 91 6.12 16.16 10.94
CA GLU A 91 6.88 15.49 12.00
C GLU A 91 7.95 14.56 11.41
N LYS A 92 8.89 14.12 12.25
CA LYS A 92 9.91 13.13 11.92
C LYS A 92 9.58 11.77 12.51
N PHE A 93 9.99 10.70 11.82
CA PHE A 93 9.80 9.35 12.32
C PHE A 93 10.66 9.11 13.57
N SER A 94 11.85 9.70 13.60
CA SER A 94 12.77 9.67 14.75
C SER A 94 12.16 10.29 16.02
N GLU A 95 11.20 11.22 15.92
CA GLU A 95 10.48 11.76 17.08
C GLU A 95 9.55 10.71 17.71
N ALA A 96 8.89 9.88 16.89
CA ALA A 96 8.09 8.77 17.39
C ALA A 96 8.96 7.70 18.07
N LEU A 97 10.13 7.41 17.50
CA LEU A 97 11.12 6.51 18.12
C LEU A 97 11.63 7.08 19.45
N ALA A 98 11.88 8.40 19.53
CA ALA A 98 12.28 9.05 20.77
C ALA A 98 11.23 8.89 21.88
N LEU A 99 9.94 9.08 21.56
CA LEU A 99 8.84 8.86 22.52
C LEU A 99 8.80 7.43 23.07
N LEU A 100 9.05 6.44 22.21
CA LEU A 100 9.09 5.03 22.60
C LEU A 100 10.30 4.73 23.51
N ARG A 101 11.46 5.36 23.25
CA ARG A 101 12.65 5.23 24.11
C ARG A 101 12.46 5.86 25.48
N GLU A 102 11.89 7.06 25.53
CA GLU A 102 11.65 7.80 26.79
C GLU A 102 10.71 7.04 27.74
N ARG A 103 9.79 6.26 27.17
CA ARG A 103 8.73 5.54 27.89
C ARG A 103 8.90 4.03 27.72
N LYS A 104 10.15 3.56 27.67
CA LYS A 104 10.47 2.15 27.47
C LYS A 104 9.77 1.27 28.51
N GLY A 105 9.09 0.23 28.03
CA GLY A 105 8.33 -0.71 28.85
C GLY A 105 6.86 -0.31 29.10
N LEU A 106 6.43 0.88 28.64
CA LEU A 106 5.02 1.27 28.65
C LEU A 106 4.27 0.82 27.39
N TYR A 107 4.95 0.85 26.25
CA TYR A 107 4.36 0.52 24.95
C TYR A 107 4.82 -0.85 24.48
N ASP A 108 3.90 -1.56 23.85
CA ASP A 108 4.16 -2.86 23.24
C ASP A 108 4.65 -2.76 21.80
N GLY A 109 4.43 -1.62 21.13
CA GLY A 109 4.83 -1.42 19.73
C GLY A 109 4.50 -0.05 19.14
N LEU A 110 4.82 0.09 17.87
CA LEU A 110 4.54 1.25 17.03
C LEU A 110 3.53 0.87 15.95
N VAL A 111 2.54 1.72 15.66
CA VAL A 111 1.66 1.56 14.50
C VAL A 111 1.95 2.64 13.47
N ILE A 112 2.14 2.25 12.22
CA ILE A 112 2.22 3.15 11.08
C ILE A 112 0.86 3.14 10.36
N SER A 113 0.15 4.26 10.40
CA SER A 113 -1.19 4.47 9.83
C SER A 113 -1.23 5.80 9.08
N GLY A 114 -2.41 6.42 8.90
CA GLY A 114 -2.56 7.75 8.31
C GLY A 114 -3.38 7.75 7.03
N GLY A 115 -2.89 8.46 6.01
CA GLY A 115 -3.45 8.45 4.67
C GLY A 115 -3.35 7.05 4.06
N GLU A 116 -2.21 6.71 3.47
CA GLU A 116 -1.88 5.34 3.10
C GLU A 116 -0.37 5.13 3.22
N PRO A 117 0.12 4.45 4.28
CA PRO A 117 1.55 4.30 4.52
C PRO A 117 2.29 3.66 3.35
N THR A 118 1.68 2.69 2.68
CA THR A 118 2.32 2.03 1.55
C THR A 118 2.54 2.98 0.39
N ALA A 119 1.83 4.12 0.28
CA ALA A 119 2.07 5.09 -0.78
C ALA A 119 3.47 5.73 -0.73
N SER A 120 4.14 5.72 0.43
CA SER A 120 5.52 6.18 0.56
C SER A 120 6.54 5.07 0.24
N PRO A 121 7.60 5.34 -0.55
CA PRO A 121 8.69 4.39 -0.76
C PRO A 121 9.59 4.24 0.48
N HIS A 122 9.46 5.10 1.49
CA HIS A 122 10.28 5.11 2.70
C HIS A 122 9.72 4.22 3.82
N LEU A 123 8.52 3.66 3.65
CA LEU A 123 7.90 2.76 4.63
C LEU A 123 8.78 1.56 5.04
N PRO A 124 9.46 0.84 4.12
CA PRO A 124 10.34 -0.27 4.50
C PRO A 124 11.47 0.19 5.43
N ALA A 125 12.05 1.36 5.19
CA ALA A 125 13.12 1.92 6.01
C ALA A 125 12.63 2.29 7.42
N ALA A 126 11.42 2.83 7.53
CA ALA A 126 10.80 3.14 8.82
C ALA A 126 10.51 1.89 9.66
N ILE A 127 9.96 0.83 9.04
CA ILE A 127 9.72 -0.46 9.72
C ILE A 127 11.06 -1.04 10.21
N ALA A 128 12.06 -1.07 9.33
CA ALA A 128 13.41 -1.52 9.64
C ALA A 128 14.07 -0.74 10.80
N ALA A 129 13.92 0.59 10.83
CA ALA A 129 14.44 1.42 11.91
C ALA A 129 13.76 1.09 13.26
N ALA A 130 12.44 0.87 13.27
CA ALA A 130 11.73 0.47 14.48
C ALA A 130 12.15 -0.93 14.97
N HIS A 131 12.27 -1.91 14.07
CA HIS A 131 12.76 -3.24 14.42
C HIS A 131 14.19 -3.23 14.96
N ALA A 132 15.06 -2.36 14.43
CA ALA A 132 16.43 -2.20 14.94
C ALA A 132 16.48 -1.74 16.41
N GLU A 133 15.40 -1.14 16.92
CA GLU A 133 15.24 -0.77 18.33
C GLU A 133 14.54 -1.84 19.18
N GLY A 134 14.18 -2.98 18.57
CA GLY A 134 13.44 -4.06 19.22
C GLY A 134 11.96 -3.75 19.44
N LEU A 135 11.40 -2.83 18.66
CA LEU A 135 9.97 -2.49 18.70
C LEU A 135 9.19 -3.37 17.72
N ALA A 136 8.04 -3.88 18.16
CA ALA A 136 7.09 -4.51 17.24
C ALA A 136 6.37 -3.44 16.40
N VAL A 137 6.11 -3.73 15.12
CA VAL A 137 5.54 -2.78 14.16
C VAL A 137 4.21 -3.28 13.61
N GLY A 138 3.17 -2.50 13.88
CA GLY A 138 1.86 -2.64 13.26
C GLY A 138 1.74 -1.74 12.03
N LEU A 139 1.08 -2.22 10.99
CA LEU A 139 0.80 -1.44 9.78
C LEU A 139 -0.70 -1.37 9.52
N HIS A 140 -1.26 -0.17 9.39
CA HIS A 140 -2.60 -0.01 8.81
C HIS A 140 -2.50 0.32 7.34
N THR A 141 -3.18 -0.45 6.50
CA THR A 141 -3.13 -0.24 5.05
C THR A 141 -4.40 -0.72 4.36
N CYS A 142 -4.77 -0.05 3.27
CA CYS A 142 -5.73 -0.59 2.31
C CYS A 142 -5.09 -1.44 1.23
N GLY A 143 -3.76 -1.61 1.20
CA GLY A 143 -3.09 -2.49 0.24
C GLY A 143 -3.39 -2.18 -1.24
N TYR A 144 -3.66 -0.94 -1.61
CA TYR A 144 -4.09 -0.60 -2.98
C TYR A 144 -3.10 -1.02 -4.09
N GLN A 145 -1.82 -1.25 -3.73
CA GLN A 145 -0.75 -1.58 -4.67
C GLN A 145 0.10 -2.77 -4.19
N PRO A 146 -0.15 -4.00 -4.70
CA PRO A 146 0.51 -5.24 -4.28
C PRO A 146 2.03 -5.21 -4.31
N ARG A 147 2.63 -4.54 -5.31
CA ARG A 147 4.09 -4.44 -5.43
C ARG A 147 4.75 -3.83 -4.20
N ARG A 148 4.02 -3.00 -3.45
CA ARG A 148 4.51 -2.36 -2.24
C ARG A 148 4.48 -3.33 -1.06
N ILE A 149 3.41 -4.11 -0.95
CA ILE A 149 3.33 -5.23 0.00
C ILE A 149 4.43 -6.25 -0.27
N THR A 150 4.62 -6.66 -1.53
CA THR A 150 5.73 -7.56 -1.90
C THR A 150 7.09 -7.00 -1.50
N ALA A 151 7.29 -5.68 -1.53
CA ALA A 151 8.54 -5.07 -1.10
C ALA A 151 8.76 -5.16 0.41
N LEU A 152 7.69 -5.00 1.21
CA LEU A 152 7.73 -5.18 2.67
C LEU A 152 8.05 -6.63 3.06
N LEU A 153 7.46 -7.60 2.35
CA LEU A 153 7.63 -9.03 2.61
C LEU A 153 8.98 -9.61 2.16
N ARG A 154 9.92 -8.79 1.66
CA ARG A 154 11.22 -9.30 1.16
C ARG A 154 12.14 -9.79 2.25
N SER A 155 12.05 -9.22 3.44
CA SER A 155 12.86 -9.61 4.58
C SER A 155 12.11 -9.36 5.89
N PRO A 156 12.47 -10.07 6.98
CA PRO A 156 11.88 -9.85 8.29
C PRO A 156 12.04 -8.41 8.78
N GLU A 157 13.16 -7.76 8.47
CA GLU A 157 13.45 -6.39 8.91
C GLU A 157 12.46 -5.37 8.32
N THR A 158 11.85 -5.65 7.17
CA THR A 158 10.87 -4.76 6.53
C THR A 158 9.43 -5.27 6.61
N THR A 159 9.22 -6.47 7.15
CA THR A 159 7.91 -7.10 7.25
C THR A 159 7.23 -6.66 8.54
N PRO A 160 6.06 -6.01 8.51
CA PRO A 160 5.36 -5.65 9.73
C PRO A 160 4.97 -6.91 10.52
N ASP A 161 5.04 -6.84 11.85
CA ASP A 161 4.65 -7.93 12.75
C ASP A 161 3.13 -8.15 12.75
N TRP A 162 2.36 -7.09 12.50
CA TRP A 162 0.91 -7.15 12.41
C TRP A 162 0.36 -6.16 11.38
N VAL A 163 -0.73 -6.55 10.72
CA VAL A 163 -1.43 -5.68 9.77
C VAL A 163 -2.88 -5.45 10.18
N GLY A 164 -3.29 -4.20 10.28
CA GLY A 164 -4.69 -3.78 10.21
C GLY A 164 -5.05 -3.57 8.75
N PHE A 165 -5.65 -4.57 8.11
CA PHE A 165 -5.94 -4.53 6.69
C PHE A 165 -7.35 -4.04 6.43
N ASP A 166 -7.50 -3.00 5.61
CA ASP A 166 -8.80 -2.46 5.24
C ASP A 166 -9.32 -3.08 3.93
N ALA A 167 -10.20 -4.08 4.04
CA ALA A 167 -11.03 -4.60 2.95
C ALA A 167 -12.17 -3.60 2.67
N LYS A 168 -11.86 -2.58 1.87
CA LYS A 168 -12.73 -1.40 1.67
C LYS A 168 -14.09 -1.74 1.07
N ALA A 169 -14.16 -2.70 0.14
CA ALA A 169 -15.39 -3.19 -0.49
C ALA A 169 -15.09 -4.41 -1.37
N LEU A 170 -16.15 -5.04 -1.89
CA LEU A 170 -16.03 -5.93 -3.06
C LEU A 170 -15.44 -5.16 -4.27
N PRO A 171 -14.68 -5.82 -5.16
CA PRO A 171 -13.95 -5.15 -6.25
C PRO A 171 -14.81 -4.21 -7.12
N GLU A 172 -16.03 -4.62 -7.44
CA GLU A 172 -17.01 -3.89 -8.24
C GLU A 172 -17.55 -2.63 -7.56
N HIS A 173 -17.50 -2.57 -6.23
CA HIS A 173 -17.98 -1.44 -5.43
C HIS A 173 -16.85 -0.53 -4.95
N PHE A 174 -15.60 -1.00 -5.06
CA PHE A 174 -14.42 -0.26 -4.61
C PHE A 174 -14.34 1.17 -5.17
N PRO A 175 -14.56 1.45 -6.47
CA PRO A 175 -14.52 2.83 -6.98
C PRO A 175 -15.56 3.74 -6.33
N ALA A 176 -16.78 3.25 -6.14
CA ALA A 176 -17.87 4.03 -5.55
C ALA A 176 -17.60 4.37 -4.07
N VAL A 177 -16.90 3.48 -3.36
CA VAL A 177 -16.59 3.63 -1.93
C VAL A 177 -15.34 4.48 -1.71
N THR A 178 -14.32 4.30 -2.54
CA THR A 178 -12.96 4.79 -2.29
C THR A 178 -12.52 5.92 -3.21
N GLY A 179 -13.26 6.20 -4.28
CA GLY A 179 -12.81 7.06 -5.39
C GLY A 179 -11.63 6.47 -6.19
N GLY A 180 -11.17 5.25 -5.86
CA GLY A 180 -10.08 4.57 -6.56
C GLY A 180 -10.52 3.91 -7.87
N THR A 181 -9.55 3.30 -8.56
CA THR A 181 -9.81 2.58 -9.83
C THR A 181 -10.07 1.09 -9.60
N LEU A 182 -10.66 0.39 -10.58
CA LEU A 182 -10.78 -1.08 -10.54
C LEU A 182 -9.41 -1.79 -10.47
N ARG A 183 -8.34 -1.16 -10.99
CA ARG A 183 -6.97 -1.67 -10.81
C ARG A 183 -6.56 -1.65 -9.33
N MET A 184 -6.89 -0.57 -8.62
CA MET A 184 -6.64 -0.48 -7.18
C MET A 184 -7.52 -1.45 -6.39
N ALA A 185 -8.75 -1.70 -6.86
CA ALA A 185 -9.63 -2.71 -6.29
C ALA A 185 -9.00 -4.12 -6.35
N GLY A 186 -8.54 -4.52 -7.55
CA GLY A 186 -7.79 -5.78 -7.69
C GLY A 186 -6.51 -5.78 -6.86
N GLY A 187 -5.85 -4.62 -6.74
CA GLY A 187 -4.67 -4.45 -5.90
C GLY A 187 -4.93 -4.67 -4.39
N ASN A 188 -6.03 -4.13 -3.86
CA ASN A 188 -6.46 -4.35 -2.47
C ASN A 188 -6.60 -5.85 -2.17
N TRP A 189 -7.38 -6.57 -2.98
CA TRP A 189 -7.61 -8.00 -2.77
C TRP A 189 -6.36 -8.86 -2.97
N GLU A 190 -5.52 -8.52 -3.94
CA GLU A 190 -4.24 -9.20 -4.15
C GLU A 190 -3.27 -8.96 -2.99
N SER A 191 -3.23 -7.76 -2.43
CA SER A 191 -2.43 -7.45 -1.24
C SER A 191 -2.90 -8.25 -0.03
N LEU A 192 -4.22 -8.38 0.16
CA LEU A 192 -4.78 -9.23 1.21
C LEU A 192 -4.30 -10.68 1.05
N ARG A 193 -4.40 -11.24 -0.16
CA ARG A 193 -3.91 -12.59 -0.47
C ARG A 193 -2.42 -12.76 -0.17
N LEU A 194 -1.58 -11.81 -0.61
CA LEU A 194 -0.13 -11.84 -0.37
C LEU A 194 0.22 -11.84 1.12
N LEU A 195 -0.48 -11.02 1.92
CA LEU A 195 -0.27 -10.98 3.38
C LEU A 195 -0.72 -12.29 4.05
N SER A 196 -1.87 -12.84 3.64
CA SER A 196 -2.36 -14.14 4.11
C SER A 196 -1.37 -15.27 3.82
N GLU A 197 -0.86 -15.34 2.59
CA GLU A 197 0.09 -16.38 2.17
C GLU A 197 1.45 -16.25 2.86
N ALA A 198 1.87 -15.03 3.17
CA ALA A 198 3.07 -14.77 3.94
C ALA A 198 2.92 -15.12 5.44
N GLY A 199 1.70 -15.40 5.91
CA GLY A 199 1.42 -15.73 7.31
C GLY A 199 1.62 -14.56 8.27
N VAL A 200 1.47 -13.31 7.78
CA VAL A 200 1.53 -12.12 8.62
C VAL A 200 0.29 -12.06 9.51
N ASP A 201 0.47 -11.84 10.82
CA ASP A 201 -0.66 -11.67 11.73
C ASP A 201 -1.48 -10.44 11.32
N MET A 202 -2.80 -10.56 11.30
CA MET A 202 -3.63 -9.56 10.64
C MET A 202 -5.04 -9.52 11.21
N GLN A 203 -5.59 -8.31 11.27
CA GLN A 203 -7.02 -8.09 11.40
C GLN A 203 -7.55 -7.50 10.10
N VAL A 204 -8.45 -8.23 9.42
CA VAL A 204 -9.14 -7.71 8.25
C VAL A 204 -10.37 -6.94 8.69
N ARG A 205 -10.52 -5.72 8.18
CA ARG A 205 -11.51 -4.75 8.63
C ARG A 205 -12.27 -4.17 7.45
N THR A 206 -13.53 -3.82 7.67
CA THR A 206 -14.28 -2.95 6.76
C THR A 206 -15.02 -1.86 7.55
N THR A 207 -15.39 -0.78 6.88
CA THR A 207 -16.09 0.34 7.51
C THR A 207 -17.44 0.56 6.84
N LEU A 208 -18.50 0.51 7.64
CA LEU A 208 -19.87 0.75 7.20
C LEU A 208 -20.31 2.17 7.57
N TRP A 209 -21.25 2.69 6.78
CA TRP A 209 -22.13 3.78 7.18
C TRP A 209 -23.56 3.39 6.81
N PRO A 210 -24.58 4.02 7.42
CA PRO A 210 -25.98 3.65 7.19
C PRO A 210 -26.36 3.70 5.71
N GLY A 211 -26.83 2.60 5.17
CA GLY A 211 -27.26 2.47 3.76
C GLY A 211 -26.12 2.30 2.76
N SER A 212 -24.89 2.10 3.23
CA SER A 212 -23.72 1.94 2.36
C SER A 212 -23.86 0.75 1.42
N VAL A 213 -23.20 0.81 0.26
CA VAL A 213 -23.11 -0.36 -0.63
C VAL A 213 -22.41 -1.53 0.05
N ILE A 214 -21.48 -1.27 0.97
CA ILE A 214 -20.79 -2.32 1.72
C ILE A 214 -21.77 -3.02 2.66
N GLU A 215 -22.64 -2.27 3.37
CA GLU A 215 -23.63 -2.84 4.28
C GLU A 215 -24.61 -3.77 3.55
N ARG A 216 -25.04 -3.39 2.33
CA ARG A 216 -25.91 -4.22 1.50
C ARG A 216 -25.27 -5.52 0.99
N HIS A 217 -23.94 -5.56 0.93
CA HIS A 217 -23.14 -6.67 0.41
C HIS A 217 -22.22 -7.26 1.49
N LEU A 218 -22.54 -7.07 2.77
CA LEU A 218 -21.67 -7.42 3.89
C LEU A 218 -21.44 -8.93 3.99
N ASP A 219 -22.47 -9.73 3.76
CA ASP A 219 -22.37 -11.19 3.86
C ASP A 219 -21.44 -11.76 2.79
N GLU A 220 -21.56 -11.29 1.55
CA GLU A 220 -20.64 -11.65 0.46
C GLU A 220 -19.20 -11.20 0.76
N LEU A 221 -19.01 -9.97 1.28
CA LEU A 221 -17.69 -9.51 1.68
C LEU A 221 -17.07 -10.38 2.79
N ARG A 222 -17.88 -10.81 3.76
CA ARG A 222 -17.46 -11.74 4.83
C ARG A 222 -17.05 -13.09 4.27
N GLU A 223 -17.86 -13.67 3.38
CA GLU A 223 -17.55 -14.95 2.73
C GLU A 223 -16.22 -14.87 1.98
N ARG A 224 -16.02 -13.83 1.17
CA ARG A 224 -14.78 -13.63 0.39
C ARG A 224 -13.54 -13.44 1.26
N VAL A 225 -13.68 -12.84 2.43
CA VAL A 225 -12.58 -12.69 3.40
C VAL A 225 -12.32 -14.00 4.15
N ALA A 226 -13.39 -14.75 4.47
CA ALA A 226 -13.29 -16.07 5.09
C ALA A 226 -12.65 -17.11 4.16
N ASP A 227 -12.88 -17.02 2.84
CA ASP A 227 -12.19 -17.84 1.83
C ASP A 227 -10.66 -17.67 1.84
N LEU A 228 -10.18 -16.52 2.35
CA LEU A 228 -8.75 -16.23 2.54
C LEU A 228 -8.26 -16.56 3.96
N GLY A 229 -9.10 -17.19 4.79
CA GLY A 229 -8.76 -17.64 6.14
C GLY A 229 -8.93 -16.59 7.24
N HIS A 230 -9.64 -15.48 6.98
CA HIS A 230 -9.76 -14.37 7.92
C HIS A 230 -11.20 -14.10 8.36
N GLU A 231 -11.37 -13.61 9.58
CA GLU A 231 -12.62 -12.97 10.01
C GLU A 231 -12.64 -11.51 9.56
N LEU A 232 -13.82 -11.03 9.13
CA LEU A 232 -14.02 -9.62 8.82
C LEU A 232 -14.58 -8.84 10.02
N VAL A 233 -13.74 -7.97 10.58
CA VAL A 233 -14.14 -7.04 11.64
C VAL A 233 -14.88 -5.83 11.06
N VAL A 234 -16.08 -5.57 11.57
CA VAL A 234 -16.93 -4.46 11.12
C VAL A 234 -16.70 -3.23 11.99
N GLN A 235 -16.38 -2.12 11.34
CA GLN A 235 -16.30 -0.80 11.93
C GLN A 235 -17.44 0.07 11.42
N TYR A 236 -17.81 1.10 12.17
CA TYR A 236 -18.84 2.06 11.77
C TYR A 236 -18.24 3.46 11.70
N ALA A 237 -18.39 4.12 10.56
CA ALA A 237 -18.17 5.56 10.44
C ALA A 237 -19.25 6.28 11.25
N ARG A 238 -18.84 7.03 12.28
CA ARG A 238 -19.73 7.77 13.17
C ARG A 238 -19.72 9.24 12.80
N GLY A 239 -20.87 9.91 12.89
CA GLY A 239 -20.96 11.35 12.58
C GLY A 239 -20.95 11.67 11.09
N VAL A 240 -21.31 10.69 10.25
CA VAL A 240 -21.49 10.86 8.80
C VAL A 240 -22.98 10.92 8.44
N ASP A 241 -23.29 11.59 7.33
CA ASP A 241 -24.63 11.58 6.70
C ASP A 241 -24.96 10.23 6.04
N ARG A 242 -26.12 10.13 5.37
CA ARG A 242 -26.55 8.90 4.68
C ARG A 242 -25.67 8.58 3.47
N GLU A 243 -25.03 9.61 2.92
CA GLU A 243 -24.07 9.52 1.84
C GLU A 243 -22.68 9.15 2.35
N GLY A 244 -22.48 9.03 3.67
CA GLY A 244 -21.23 8.64 4.30
C GLY A 244 -20.25 9.78 4.53
N ARG A 245 -20.67 11.05 4.40
CA ARG A 245 -19.81 12.24 4.50
C ARG A 245 -19.92 12.89 5.87
N TYR A 246 -18.80 13.37 6.40
CA TYR A 246 -18.79 14.20 7.61
C TYR A 246 -19.34 15.60 7.32
N ALA A 247 -20.08 16.16 8.27
CA ALA A 247 -20.51 17.56 8.19
C ALA A 247 -19.28 18.47 8.25
N SER A 248 -19.11 19.31 7.22
CA SER A 248 -18.07 20.35 7.14
C SER A 248 -18.40 21.56 8.00
#